data_AF-A0A4Y9Q9D3-F1
#
_entry.id   AF-A0A4Y9Q9D3-F1
#
_cell.length_a   1.000
_cell.length_b   1.000
_cell.length_c   1.000
_cell.angle_alpha   90.00
_cell.angle_beta   90.00
_cell.angle_gamma   90.00
#
_symmetry.space_group_name_H-M   'P 1'
#
loop_
_entity.id
_entity.type
_entity.pdbx_description
1 polymer ?
#
loop_
_entity_poly.entity_id
_entity_poly.type
_entity_poly.pdbx_seq_one_letter_code
_entity_poly.pdbx_strand_id
1 'polypeptide(L)'
;MLGAAAASSAARVERSRPEAPRTLRWAAVVVAVEAAAIGVGAVLLLYLVVTSAADSMSRAIAEVVVVGAGSALLATAAVGLWRVAGWARGPVIVLQLLLAALAYTTAFEAGRPAIGLPVLVLVAAELYLLATPEARLAYLDR
;
A
#
# COMPACT_ATOMS: atom_id res chain seq x y z
N MET A 1 28.86 15.59 -55.13
CA MET A 1 28.18 16.29 -54.02
C MET A 1 27.23 15.30 -53.35
N LEU A 2 27.24 15.28 -52.01
CA LEU A 2 26.81 14.19 -51.13
C LEU A 2 25.29 13.89 -51.21
N GLY A 3 24.92 12.75 -51.77
CA GLY A 3 23.54 12.22 -51.81
C GLY A 3 23.29 11.13 -50.77
N ALA A 4 23.72 11.34 -49.52
CA ALA A 4 23.55 10.39 -48.42
C ALA A 4 22.96 11.07 -47.16
N ALA A 5 22.04 12.01 -47.35
CA ALA A 5 21.36 12.68 -46.25
C ALA A 5 20.07 11.94 -45.88
N ALA A 6 20.21 11.10 -44.86
CA ALA A 6 19.16 10.72 -43.93
C ALA A 6 18.01 9.85 -44.47
N ALA A 7 18.37 8.60 -44.83
CA ALA A 7 17.62 7.47 -44.31
C ALA A 7 17.73 7.45 -42.77
N SER A 8 17.03 8.36 -42.10
CA SER A 8 16.76 8.31 -40.68
C SER A 8 15.27 8.54 -40.54
N SER A 9 14.51 7.54 -40.98
CA SER A 9 13.31 7.18 -40.24
C SER A 9 13.80 6.84 -38.84
N ALA A 10 13.96 7.87 -38.02
CA ALA A 10 14.31 7.76 -36.62
C ALA A 10 13.35 6.73 -36.08
N ALA A 11 13.88 5.53 -35.83
CA ALA A 11 13.17 4.46 -35.17
C ALA A 11 12.51 5.15 -33.99
N ARG A 12 11.18 5.25 -34.04
CA ARG A 12 10.39 5.65 -32.90
C ARG A 12 10.86 4.69 -31.83
N VAL A 13 11.73 5.16 -30.94
CA VAL A 13 12.23 4.39 -29.83
C VAL A 13 10.96 3.97 -29.13
N GLU A 14 10.58 2.72 -29.36
CA GLU A 14 9.56 2.01 -28.61
C GLU A 14 10.10 2.15 -27.19
N ARG A 15 9.62 3.16 -26.45
CA ARG A 15 10.00 3.34 -25.06
C ARG A 15 9.37 2.14 -24.39
N SER A 16 10.12 1.04 -24.36
CA SER A 16 9.78 -0.18 -23.66
C SER A 16 9.52 0.29 -22.25
N ARG A 17 8.23 0.32 -21.86
CA ARG A 17 7.84 0.76 -20.52
C ARG A 17 8.66 -0.11 -19.58
N PRO A 18 9.51 0.45 -18.70
CA PRO A 18 10.24 -0.36 -17.76
C PRO A 18 9.20 -1.20 -17.02
N GLU A 19 9.23 -2.51 -17.20
CA GLU A 19 8.36 -3.39 -16.46
C GLU A 19 8.68 -3.15 -14.99
N ALA A 20 7.67 -2.74 -14.21
CA ALA A 20 7.85 -2.50 -12.79
C ALA A 20 8.55 -3.73 -12.17
N PRO A 21 9.65 -3.54 -11.41
CA PRO A 21 10.38 -4.65 -10.80
C PRO A 21 9.41 -5.59 -10.08
N ARG A 22 9.59 -6.90 -10.22
CA ARG A 22 8.68 -7.91 -9.66
C ARG A 22 8.45 -7.70 -8.15
N THR A 23 9.47 -7.27 -7.41
CA THR A 23 9.41 -6.89 -6.00
C THR A 23 8.40 -5.78 -5.72
N LEU A 24 8.33 -4.76 -6.57
CA LEU A 24 7.40 -3.63 -6.44
C LEU A 24 5.95 -4.04 -6.74
N ARG A 25 5.75 -4.98 -7.68
CA ARG A 25 4.43 -5.57 -7.96
C ARG A 25 3.94 -6.39 -6.77
N TRP A 26 4.81 -7.20 -6.17
CA TRP A 26 4.48 -7.94 -4.95
C TRP A 26 4.18 -7.02 -3.77
N ALA A 27 4.96 -5.96 -3.57
CA ALA A 27 4.67 -4.94 -2.54
C ALA A 27 3.28 -4.30 -2.76
N ALA A 28 2.97 -3.90 -4.00
CA ALA A 28 1.65 -3.34 -4.33
C ALA A 28 0.50 -4.33 -4.06
N VAL A 29 0.70 -5.63 -4.32
CA VAL A 29 -0.28 -6.68 -4.02
C VAL A 29 -0.45 -6.85 -2.51
N VAL A 30 0.63 -6.85 -1.73
CA VAL A 30 0.59 -6.96 -0.27
C VAL A 30 -0.20 -5.79 0.33
N VAL A 31 0.10 -4.55 -0.05
CA VAL A 31 -0.66 -3.36 0.39
C VAL A 31 -2.12 -3.45 0.01
N ALA A 32 -2.41 -3.90 -1.22
CA ALA A 32 -3.79 -4.03 -1.68
C ALA A 32 -4.57 -5.06 -0.83
N VAL A 33 -3.93 -6.16 -0.45
CA VAL A 33 -4.51 -7.17 0.44
C VAL A 33 -4.72 -6.61 1.84
N GLU A 34 -3.76 -5.87 2.40
CA GLU A 34 -3.91 -5.21 3.70
C GLU A 34 -5.07 -4.20 3.69
N ALA A 35 -5.10 -3.32 2.69
CA ALA A 35 -6.16 -2.31 2.55
C ALA A 35 -7.55 -2.97 2.46
N ALA A 36 -7.65 -4.06 1.71
CA ALA A 36 -8.89 -4.84 1.59
C ALA A 36 -9.28 -5.50 2.92
N ALA A 37 -8.33 -6.14 3.62
CA ALA A 37 -8.59 -6.78 4.90
C ALA A 37 -9.05 -5.77 5.96
N ILE A 38 -8.37 -4.63 6.06
CA ILE A 38 -8.74 -3.53 6.96
C ILE A 38 -10.12 -2.97 6.59
N GLY A 39 -10.39 -2.76 5.30
CA GLY A 39 -11.68 -2.27 4.82
C GLY A 39 -12.83 -3.22 5.16
N VAL A 40 -12.65 -4.53 4.93
CA VAL A 40 -13.65 -5.55 5.30
C VAL A 40 -13.85 -5.58 6.81
N GLY A 41 -12.78 -5.51 7.61
CA GLY A 41 -12.86 -5.44 9.07
C GLY A 41 -13.68 -4.23 9.55
N ALA A 42 -13.47 -3.05 8.95
CA ALA A 42 -14.23 -1.85 9.26
C ALA A 42 -15.73 -2.01 8.98
N VAL A 43 -16.08 -2.58 7.83
CA VAL A 43 -17.49 -2.80 7.44
C VAL A 43 -18.16 -3.81 8.36
N LEU A 44 -17.47 -4.90 8.74
CA LEU A 44 -18.00 -5.89 9.67
C LEU A 44 -18.21 -5.31 11.07
N LEU A 45 -17.27 -4.51 11.57
CA LEU A 45 -17.43 -3.81 12.86
C LEU A 45 -18.60 -2.83 12.82
N LEU A 46 -18.74 -2.04 11.75
CA LEU A 46 -19.89 -1.18 11.55
C LEU A 46 -21.20 -1.97 11.60
N TYR A 47 -21.26 -3.07 10.85
CA TYR A 47 -22.45 -3.93 10.79
C TYR A 47 -22.83 -4.45 12.18
N LEU A 48 -21.86 -4.98 12.93
CA LEU A 48 -22.05 -5.51 14.28
C LEU A 48 -22.54 -4.43 15.25
N VAL A 49 -21.96 -3.24 15.21
CA VAL A 49 -22.40 -2.10 16.04
C VAL A 49 -23.85 -1.74 15.74
N VAL A 50 -24.19 -1.58 14.45
CA VAL A 50 -25.53 -1.14 14.03
C VAL A 50 -26.58 -2.20 14.39
N THR A 51 -26.24 -3.49 14.26
CA THR A 51 -27.18 -4.58 14.59
C THR A 51 -27.27 -4.94 16.07
N SER A 52 -26.25 -4.60 16.88
CA SER A 52 -26.21 -4.99 18.32
C SER A 52 -26.75 -3.92 19.28
N ALA A 53 -27.39 -2.86 18.79
CA ALA A 53 -27.82 -1.70 19.59
C ALA A 53 -26.66 -1.12 20.42
N ALA A 54 -25.64 -0.60 19.74
CA ALA A 54 -24.46 -0.04 20.39
C ALA A 54 -24.76 1.05 21.43
N ASP A 55 -24.04 1.03 22.55
CA ASP A 55 -24.14 2.00 23.64
C ASP A 55 -23.93 3.46 23.19
N SER A 56 -23.20 3.70 22.09
CA SER A 56 -23.24 4.98 21.36
C SER A 56 -22.90 4.86 19.87
N MET A 57 -23.87 5.22 19.02
CA MET A 57 -23.74 5.25 17.56
C MET A 57 -22.57 6.13 17.09
N SER A 58 -22.34 7.26 17.77
CA SER A 58 -21.33 8.25 17.41
C SER A 58 -19.89 7.70 17.50
N ARG A 59 -19.60 6.89 18.51
CA ARG A 59 -18.26 6.29 18.69
C ARG A 59 -17.94 5.31 17.57
N ALA A 60 -18.91 4.50 17.18
CA ALA A 60 -18.72 3.52 16.13
C ALA A 60 -18.59 4.15 14.74
N ILE A 61 -19.34 5.21 14.46
CA ILE A 61 -19.18 5.98 13.22
C ILE A 61 -17.75 6.56 13.16
N ALA A 62 -17.25 7.13 14.26
CA ALA A 62 -15.90 7.68 14.30
C ALA A 62 -14.83 6.62 14.02
N GLU A 63 -14.95 5.44 14.63
CA GLU A 63 -14.04 4.32 14.41
C GLU A 63 -14.03 3.87 12.93
N VAL A 64 -15.21 3.72 12.33
CA VAL A 64 -15.35 3.30 10.94
C VAL A 64 -14.79 4.34 9.98
N VAL A 65 -15.00 5.63 10.25
CA VAL A 65 -14.43 6.71 9.43
C VAL A 65 -12.91 6.71 9.50
N VAL A 66 -12.33 6.56 10.69
CA VAL A 66 -10.87 6.52 10.87
C VAL A 66 -10.26 5.30 10.17
N VAL A 67 -10.82 4.12 10.39
CA VAL A 67 -10.33 2.88 9.77
C VAL A 67 -10.53 2.92 8.25
N GLY A 68 -11.69 3.42 7.79
CA GLY A 68 -11.98 3.61 6.36
C GLY A 68 -11.01 4.58 5.69
N ALA A 69 -10.69 5.69 6.35
CA ALA A 69 -9.68 6.64 5.85
C ALA A 69 -8.29 6.00 5.76
N GLY A 70 -7.87 5.22 6.76
CA GLY A 70 -6.62 4.47 6.73
C GLY A 70 -6.57 3.46 5.59
N SER A 71 -7.65 2.69 5.38
CA SER A 71 -7.78 1.75 4.26
C SER A 71 -7.71 2.46 2.91
N ALA A 72 -8.39 3.60 2.75
CA ALA A 72 -8.33 4.39 1.52
C ALA A 72 -6.91 4.89 1.24
N LEU A 73 -6.20 5.39 2.26
CA LEU A 73 -4.81 5.84 2.14
C LEU A 73 -3.91 4.69 1.68
N LEU A 74 -4.01 3.51 2.29
CA LEU A 74 -3.27 2.33 1.86
C LEU A 74 -3.61 1.92 0.41
N ALA A 75 -4.89 1.95 0.03
CA ALA A 75 -5.29 1.68 -1.35
C ALA A 75 -4.68 2.69 -2.35
N THR A 76 -4.63 3.98 -2.01
CA THR A 76 -3.98 4.98 -2.86
C THR A 76 -2.47 4.76 -2.96
N ALA A 77 -1.84 4.33 -1.87
CA ALA A 77 -0.43 4.00 -1.80
C ALA A 77 -0.09 2.76 -2.65
N ALA A 78 -0.93 1.72 -2.62
CA ALA A 78 -0.85 0.56 -3.52
C ALA A 78 -0.91 0.98 -4.99
N VAL A 79 -1.84 1.87 -5.36
CA VAL A 79 -1.94 2.39 -6.73
C VAL A 79 -0.68 3.17 -7.11
N GLY A 80 -0.13 3.98 -6.19
CA GLY A 80 1.13 4.70 -6.39
C GLY A 80 2.33 3.78 -6.63
N LEU A 81 2.44 2.69 -5.86
CA LEU A 81 3.46 1.65 -6.03
C LEU A 81 3.29 0.89 -7.34
N TRP A 82 2.06 0.50 -7.69
CA TRP A 82 1.75 -0.18 -8.96
C TRP A 82 2.15 0.67 -10.16
N ARG A 83 1.99 2.01 -10.06
CA ARG A 83 2.37 2.96 -11.10
C ARG A 83 3.85 3.36 -11.06
N VAL A 84 4.64 2.80 -10.15
CA VAL A 84 6.06 3.13 -9.96
C VAL A 84 6.25 4.64 -9.79
N ALA A 85 5.37 5.29 -9.03
CA ALA A 85 5.44 6.74 -8.83
C ALA A 85 6.59 7.07 -7.86
N GLY A 86 7.49 7.98 -8.28
CA GLY A 86 8.66 8.43 -7.50
C GLY A 86 8.33 8.90 -6.07
N TRP A 87 7.13 9.45 -5.90
CA TRP A 87 6.62 9.99 -4.64
C TRP A 87 6.00 8.95 -3.70
N ALA A 88 5.70 7.73 -4.17
CA ALA A 88 4.90 6.77 -3.39
C ALA A 88 5.62 6.19 -2.16
N ARG A 89 6.97 6.16 -2.14
CA ARG A 89 7.71 5.45 -1.07
C ARG A 89 7.60 6.08 0.30
N GLY A 90 7.75 7.41 0.36
CA GLY A 90 7.70 8.15 1.63
C GLY A 90 6.36 7.94 2.35
N PRO A 91 5.23 8.20 1.68
CA PRO A 91 3.90 7.97 2.25
C PRO A 91 3.67 6.51 2.67
N VAL A 92 4.08 5.53 1.85
CA VAL A 92 3.92 4.10 2.17
C VAL A 92 4.65 3.74 3.47
N ILE A 93 5.91 4.15 3.61
CA ILE A 93 6.70 3.84 4.82
C ILE A 93 6.03 4.45 6.06
N VAL A 94 5.56 5.70 5.97
CA VAL A 94 4.87 6.36 7.08
C VAL A 94 3.59 5.61 7.45
N LEU A 95 2.77 5.23 6.46
CA LEU A 95 1.55 4.46 6.68
C LEU A 95 1.84 3.10 7.33
N GLN A 96 2.91 2.42 6.92
CA GLN A 96 3.29 1.12 7.51
C GLN A 96 3.81 1.26 8.94
N LEU A 97 4.50 2.34 9.29
CA LEU A 97 4.87 2.58 10.68
C LEU A 97 3.66 2.85 11.57
N LEU A 98 2.68 3.61 11.07
CA LEU A 98 1.42 3.85 11.77
C LEU A 98 0.62 2.54 11.92
N LEU A 99 0.56 1.73 10.85
CA LEU A 99 -0.13 0.45 10.87
C LEU A 99 0.56 -0.54 11.82
N ALA A 100 1.89 -0.59 11.85
CA ALA A 100 2.65 -1.39 12.82
C ALA A 100 2.33 -0.99 14.27
N ALA A 101 2.29 0.31 14.57
CA ALA A 101 1.94 0.79 15.91
C ALA A 101 0.52 0.34 16.30
N LEU A 102 -0.45 0.47 15.39
CA LEU A 102 -1.83 0.05 15.61
C LEU A 102 -1.96 -1.47 15.76
N ALA A 103 -1.22 -2.24 14.97
CA ALA A 103 -1.20 -3.70 15.03
C ALA A 103 -0.55 -4.20 16.33
N TYR A 104 0.49 -3.51 16.80
CA TYR A 104 1.14 -3.79 18.08
C TYR A 104 0.18 -3.58 19.26
N THR A 105 -0.48 -2.41 19.34
CA THR A 105 -1.46 -2.16 20.40
C THR A 105 -2.62 -3.16 20.32
N THR A 106 -3.06 -3.53 19.12
CA THR A 106 -4.09 -4.58 18.94
C THR A 106 -3.63 -5.95 19.43
N ALA A 107 -2.39 -6.35 19.14
CA ALA A 107 -1.86 -7.65 19.52
C ALA A 107 -1.67 -7.78 21.03
N PHE A 108 -1.05 -6.78 21.65
CA PHE A 108 -0.53 -6.87 23.01
C PHE A 108 -1.36 -6.12 24.05
N GLU A 109 -1.89 -4.93 23.73
CA GLU A 109 -2.66 -4.11 24.69
C GLU A 109 -4.15 -4.48 24.67
N ALA A 110 -4.72 -4.68 23.48
CA ALA A 110 -6.11 -5.12 23.33
C ALA A 110 -6.29 -6.64 23.50
N GLY A 111 -5.19 -7.38 23.71
CA GLY A 111 -5.22 -8.84 23.91
C GLY A 111 -5.72 -9.63 22.70
N ARG A 112 -5.56 -9.10 21.47
CA ARG A 112 -6.02 -9.72 20.22
C ARG A 112 -4.84 -10.11 19.31
N PRO A 113 -3.94 -11.02 19.75
CA PRO A 113 -2.75 -11.39 18.98
C PRO A 113 -3.09 -12.08 17.66
N ALA A 114 -4.22 -12.80 17.58
CA ALA A 114 -4.69 -13.43 16.35
C ALA A 114 -5.01 -12.43 15.22
N ILE A 115 -5.22 -11.15 15.54
CA ILE A 115 -5.44 -10.08 14.56
C ILE A 115 -4.16 -9.26 14.38
N GLY A 116 -3.55 -8.82 15.47
CA GLY A 116 -2.41 -7.90 15.39
C GLY A 116 -1.12 -8.55 14.85
N LEU A 117 -0.84 -9.83 15.17
CA LEU A 117 0.37 -10.50 14.67
C LEU A 117 0.38 -10.69 13.15
N PRO A 118 -0.69 -11.18 12.50
CA PRO A 118 -0.74 -11.24 11.03
C PRO A 118 -0.49 -9.89 10.35
N VAL A 119 -1.08 -8.81 10.88
CA VAL A 119 -0.88 -7.46 10.33
C VAL A 119 0.58 -7.01 10.51
N LEU A 120 1.19 -7.26 11.67
CA LEU A 120 2.62 -6.97 11.88
C LEU A 120 3.53 -7.72 10.90
N VAL A 121 3.20 -8.97 10.57
CA VAL A 121 3.96 -9.76 9.59
C VAL A 121 3.85 -9.16 8.18
N LEU A 122 2.65 -8.73 7.76
CA LEU A 122 2.45 -8.11 6.46
C LEU A 122 3.21 -6.77 6.35
N VAL A 123 3.11 -5.92 7.38
CA VAL A 123 3.89 -4.68 7.48
C VAL A 123 5.40 -4.94 7.39
N ALA A 124 5.90 -5.92 8.14
CA ALA A 124 7.32 -6.27 8.10
C ALA A 124 7.76 -6.77 6.72
N ALA A 125 6.95 -7.61 6.06
CA ALA A 125 7.21 -8.09 4.72
C ALA A 125 7.26 -6.95 3.70
N GLU A 126 6.37 -5.97 3.83
CA GLU A 126 6.34 -4.82 2.94
C GLU A 126 7.53 -3.88 3.14
N LEU A 127 7.88 -3.56 4.39
CA LEU A 127 9.06 -2.76 4.68
C LEU A 127 10.34 -3.45 4.17
N TYR A 128 10.40 -4.78 4.27
CA TYR A 128 11.48 -5.59 3.68
C TYR A 128 11.52 -5.50 2.15
N LEU A 129 10.37 -5.60 1.48
CA LEU A 129 10.23 -5.43 0.03
C LEU A 129 10.57 -4.01 -0.46
N LEU A 130 10.33 -2.99 0.36
CA LEU A 130 10.70 -1.61 0.07
C LEU A 130 12.19 -1.34 0.28
N ALA A 131 12.82 -2.05 1.21
CA ALA A 131 14.24 -1.96 1.53
C ALA A 131 15.14 -2.71 0.54
N THR A 132 14.58 -3.54 -0.35
CA THR A 132 15.34 -4.33 -1.32
C THR A 132 16.03 -3.41 -2.35
N PRO A 133 17.30 -3.69 -2.74
CA PRO A 133 18.08 -2.84 -3.63
C PRO A 133 17.42 -2.60 -4.99
N GLU A 134 16.64 -3.54 -5.54
CA GLU A 134 15.95 -3.36 -6.83
C GLU A 134 14.89 -2.27 -6.73
N ALA A 135 14.17 -2.22 -5.60
CA ALA A 135 13.24 -1.14 -5.35
C ALA A 135 14.02 0.17 -5.24
N ARG A 136 15.17 0.20 -4.54
CA ARG A 136 16.00 1.42 -4.39
C ARG A 136 16.50 1.97 -5.74
N LEU A 137 16.99 1.11 -6.62
CA LEU A 137 17.51 1.46 -7.95
C LEU A 137 16.42 1.96 -8.89
N ALA A 138 15.20 1.40 -8.83
CA ALA A 138 14.08 1.85 -9.66
C ALA A 138 13.66 3.32 -9.45
N TYR A 139 14.12 3.95 -8.38
CA TYR A 139 13.87 5.37 -8.09
C TYR A 139 15.10 6.26 -8.31
N LEU A 140 16.30 5.68 -8.49
CA LEU A 140 17.53 6.40 -8.79
C LEU A 140 17.75 6.60 -10.30
N ASP A 141 17.20 5.71 -11.14
CA ASP A 141 17.26 5.81 -12.61
C ASP A 141 16.22 6.80 -13.21
N ARG A 142 15.72 7.75 -12.42
CA ARG A 142 14.83 8.84 -12.85
C ARG A 142 15.33 10.19 -12.38
#